data_AF-A0A928SC61-F1
#
_entry.id   AF-A0A928SC61-F1
#
_cell.length_a   1.000
_cell.length_b   1.000
_cell.length_c   1.000
_cell.angle_alpha   90.00
_cell.angle_beta   90.00
_cell.angle_gamma   90.00
#
_symmetry.space_group_name_H-M   'P 1'
#
loop_
_entity.id
_entity.type
_entity.pdbx_description
1 polymer ?
#
loop_
_entity_poly.entity_id
_entity_poly.type
_entity_poly.pdbx_seq_one_letter_code
_entity_poly.pdbx_strand_id
1 'polypeptide(L)'
;MAQYRIAGLDLSTRMQITVEMVLSAHERGWGRASQLAQDYGVSRTLLYEWRHKAMQSLQETLQPHDPGPCPLKQSLDISSSFIQRAMALWPMLTGSA
;
A
#
# COMPACT_ATOMS: atom_id res chain seq x y z
N MET A 1 10.34 -20.86 -12.75
CA MET A 1 9.22 -19.97 -13.12
C MET A 1 9.80 -18.67 -13.63
N ALA A 2 10.01 -18.56 -14.95
CA ALA A 2 10.66 -17.40 -15.55
C ALA A 2 9.79 -16.16 -15.37
N GLN A 3 10.36 -15.10 -14.79
CA GLN A 3 9.74 -13.79 -14.73
C GLN A 3 9.63 -13.27 -16.17
N TYR A 4 8.50 -13.55 -16.82
CA TYR A 4 8.20 -13.07 -18.16
C TYR A 4 8.10 -11.54 -18.11
N ARG A 5 9.22 -10.86 -18.38
CA ARG A 5 9.22 -9.47 -18.83
C ARG A 5 8.67 -9.49 -20.24
N ILE A 6 7.34 -9.44 -20.35
CA ILE A 6 6.67 -9.20 -21.63
C ILE A 6 6.98 -7.75 -21.99
N ALA A 7 7.74 -7.54 -23.07
CA ALA A 7 8.04 -6.20 -23.56
C ALA A 7 6.71 -5.48 -23.86
N GLY A 8 6.45 -4.38 -23.16
CA GLY A 8 5.19 -3.63 -23.26
C GLY A 8 4.24 -3.76 -22.07
N LEU A 9 4.49 -4.66 -21.12
CA LEU A 9 3.67 -4.83 -19.92
C LEU A 9 4.39 -4.34 -18.66
N ASP A 10 4.25 -3.04 -18.37
CA ASP A 10 4.85 -2.43 -17.19
C ASP A 10 4.15 -2.83 -15.88
N LEU A 11 4.67 -2.38 -14.74
CA LEU A 11 4.06 -2.68 -13.43
C LEU A 11 2.67 -2.03 -13.28
N SER A 12 2.52 -0.79 -13.74
CA SER A 12 1.27 -0.04 -13.63
C SER A 12 0.12 -0.73 -14.36
N THR A 13 0.36 -1.12 -15.60
CA THR A 13 -0.57 -1.86 -16.45
C THR A 13 -0.95 -3.19 -15.83
N ARG A 14 0.03 -3.93 -15.28
CA ARG A 14 -0.25 -5.17 -14.54
C ARG A 14 -1.15 -4.94 -13.34
N MET A 15 -0.92 -3.87 -12.57
CA MET A 15 -1.77 -3.53 -11.42
C MET A 15 -3.20 -3.19 -11.87
N GLN A 16 -3.35 -2.37 -12.93
CA GLN A 16 -4.67 -2.01 -13.46
C GLN A 16 -5.45 -3.23 -13.94
N ILE A 17 -4.82 -4.09 -14.75
CA ILE A 17 -5.43 -5.35 -15.20
C ILE A 17 -5.82 -6.22 -14.01
N THR A 18 -4.94 -6.31 -13.00
CA THR A 18 -5.20 -7.14 -11.82
C THR A 18 -6.38 -6.63 -11.00
N VAL A 19 -6.47 -5.31 -10.76
CA VAL A 19 -7.61 -4.67 -10.09
C VAL A 19 -8.89 -4.92 -10.88
N GLU A 20 -8.85 -4.78 -12.21
CA GLU A 20 -10.00 -5.08 -13.04
C GLU A 20 -10.42 -6.55 -12.90
N MET A 21 -9.46 -7.49 -12.94
CA MET A 21 -9.71 -8.92 -12.78
C MET A 21 -10.23 -9.33 -11.40
N VAL A 22 -10.04 -8.52 -10.35
CA VAL A 22 -10.61 -8.76 -9.01
C VAL A 22 -12.13 -8.60 -9.01
N LEU A 23 -12.67 -7.72 -9.85
CA LEU A 23 -14.11 -7.53 -10.01
C LEU A 23 -14.81 -8.82 -10.43
N SER A 24 -16.08 -8.98 -10.05
CA SER A 24 -16.87 -10.13 -10.45
C SER A 24 -17.04 -10.16 -11.98
N ALA A 25 -17.30 -11.34 -12.56
CA ALA A 25 -17.54 -11.46 -13.99
C ALA A 25 -18.76 -10.64 -14.46
N HIS A 26 -19.73 -10.42 -13.57
CA HIS A 26 -20.88 -9.57 -13.81
C HIS A 26 -20.49 -8.09 -13.94
N GLU A 27 -19.68 -7.58 -13.01
CA GLU A 27 -19.25 -6.17 -12.99
C GLU A 27 -18.24 -5.84 -14.09
N ARG A 28 -17.33 -6.77 -14.36
CA ARG A 28 -16.27 -6.62 -15.38
C ARG A 28 -16.76 -6.85 -16.80
N GLY A 29 -17.91 -7.51 -16.96
CA GLY A 29 -18.44 -7.96 -18.23
C GLY A 29 -17.91 -9.33 -18.65
N TRP A 30 -18.83 -10.20 -19.09
CA TRP A 30 -18.51 -11.50 -19.65
C TRP A 30 -17.68 -11.34 -20.93
N GLY A 31 -16.54 -12.03 -21.01
CA GLY A 31 -15.62 -11.95 -22.16
C GLY A 31 -14.47 -10.97 -21.99
N ARG A 32 -14.52 -10.04 -21.02
CA ARG A 32 -13.48 -9.04 -20.80
C ARG A 32 -12.09 -9.63 -20.52
N ALA A 33 -12.01 -10.81 -19.91
CA ALA A 33 -10.73 -11.49 -19.64
C ALA A 33 -10.08 -11.97 -20.94
N SER A 34 -10.90 -12.40 -21.90
CA SER A 34 -10.41 -12.81 -23.21
C SER A 34 -9.91 -11.59 -23.99
N GLN A 35 -10.58 -10.45 -23.85
CA GLN A 35 -10.16 -9.21 -24.49
C GLN A 35 -8.83 -8.71 -23.91
N LEU A 36 -8.70 -8.61 -22.59
CA LEU A 36 -7.43 -8.24 -21.93
C LEU A 36 -6.28 -9.18 -22.31
N ALA A 37 -6.56 -10.48 -22.44
CA ALA A 37 -5.58 -11.46 -22.89
C ALA A 37 -5.09 -11.17 -24.32
N GLN A 38 -5.99 -10.79 -25.22
CA GLN A 38 -5.65 -10.42 -26.60
C GLN A 38 -4.91 -9.09 -26.65
N ASP A 39 -5.44 -8.04 -26.01
CA ASP A 39 -4.89 -6.67 -26.05
C ASP A 39 -3.44 -6.62 -25.55
N TYR A 40 -3.12 -7.43 -24.54
CA TYR A 40 -1.81 -7.44 -23.90
C TYR A 40 -0.95 -8.66 -24.26
N GLY A 41 -1.42 -9.51 -25.18
CA GLY A 41 -0.68 -10.71 -25.63
C GLY A 41 -0.37 -11.70 -24.50
N VAL A 42 -1.25 -11.81 -23.50
CA VAL A 42 -1.10 -12.71 -22.34
C VAL A 42 -2.11 -13.85 -22.36
N SER A 43 -1.83 -14.93 -21.66
CA SER A 43 -2.81 -16.00 -21.51
C SER A 43 -3.91 -15.61 -20.52
N ARG A 44 -5.14 -16.09 -20.77
CA ARG A 44 -6.24 -15.95 -19.79
C ARG A 44 -5.87 -16.58 -18.44
N THR A 45 -5.13 -17.68 -18.46
CA THR A 45 -4.64 -18.35 -17.25
C THR A 45 -3.79 -17.41 -16.40
N LEU A 46 -2.87 -16.68 -17.02
CA LEU A 46 -2.01 -15.72 -16.32
C LEU A 46 -2.83 -14.61 -15.65
N LEU A 47 -3.87 -14.11 -16.31
CA LEU A 47 -4.78 -13.11 -15.73
C LEU A 47 -5.50 -13.63 -14.47
N TYR A 48 -5.96 -14.88 -14.50
CA TYR A 48 -6.58 -15.51 -13.33
C TYR A 48 -5.58 -15.82 -12.21
N GLU A 49 -4.34 -16.14 -12.54
CA GLU A 49 -3.26 -16.28 -11.55
C GLU A 49 -2.98 -14.95 -10.83
N TRP A 50 -2.93 -13.84 -11.57
CA TRP A 50 -2.78 -12.51 -10.97
C TRP A 50 -3.94 -12.16 -10.06
N ARG A 51 -5.18 -12.42 -10.52
CA ARG A 51 -6.38 -12.26 -9.69
C ARG A 51 -6.28 -13.07 -8.39
N HIS A 52 -5.87 -14.33 -8.49
CA HIS A 52 -5.77 -15.21 -7.33
C HIS A 52 -4.76 -14.68 -6.31
N LYS A 53 -3.56 -14.31 -6.78
CA LYS A 53 -2.52 -13.71 -5.93
C LYS A 53 -2.95 -12.39 -5.29
N ALA A 54 -3.64 -11.54 -6.05
CA ALA A 54 -4.15 -10.27 -5.53
C ALA A 54 -5.23 -10.50 -4.45
N MET A 55 -6.14 -11.44 -4.68
CA MET A 55 -7.17 -11.78 -3.69
C MET A 55 -6.54 -12.35 -2.41
N GLN A 56 -5.54 -13.23 -2.55
CA GLN A 56 -4.80 -13.76 -1.41
C GLN A 56 -4.11 -12.63 -0.63
N SER A 57 -3.41 -11.73 -1.32
CA SER A 57 -2.74 -10.60 -0.67
C SER A 57 -3.71 -9.64 0.01
N LEU A 58 -4.88 -9.37 -0.60
CA LEU A 58 -5.95 -8.59 0.01
C LEU A 58 -6.50 -9.28 1.26
N GLN A 59 -6.71 -10.59 1.21
CA GLN A 59 -7.15 -11.37 2.36
C GLN A 59 -6.12 -11.35 3.48
N GLU A 60 -4.83 -11.51 3.18
CA GLU A 60 -3.75 -11.44 4.17
C GLU A 60 -3.65 -10.05 4.80
N THR A 61 -3.79 -8.99 4.00
CA THR A 61 -3.66 -7.59 4.46
C THR A 61 -4.86 -7.13 5.26
N LEU A 62 -6.07 -7.54 4.86
CA LEU A 62 -7.32 -7.15 5.52
C LEU A 62 -7.70 -8.06 6.68
N GLN A 63 -7.02 -9.21 6.83
CA GLN A 63 -7.21 -10.06 7.99
C GLN A 63 -6.81 -9.31 9.26
N PRO A 64 -7.65 -9.37 10.32
CA PRO A 64 -7.28 -8.84 11.62
C PRO A 64 -5.92 -9.41 12.02
N HIS A 65 -4.92 -8.55 12.10
CA HIS A 65 -3.63 -8.92 12.67
C HIS A 65 -3.62 -8.53 14.14
N ASP A 66 -2.83 -9.26 14.92
CA ASP A 66 -2.51 -8.83 16.26
C ASP A 66 -2.00 -7.38 16.19
N PRO A 67 -2.44 -6.51 17.12
CA PRO A 67 -1.94 -5.15 17.16
C PRO A 67 -0.41 -5.21 17.16
N GLY A 68 0.19 -4.50 16.21
CA GLY A 68 1.64 -4.40 16.13
C GLY A 68 2.22 -3.98 17.49
N PRO A 69 3.49 -4.28 17.76
CA PRO A 69 4.12 -3.95 19.03
C PRO A 69 3.82 -2.48 19.37
N CYS A 70 3.17 -2.28 20.51
CA CYS A 70 2.81 -0.94 20.98
C CYS A 70 4.09 -0.10 20.95
N PRO A 71 4.14 1.02 20.20
CA PRO A 71 5.33 1.85 20.20
C PRO A 71 5.63 2.21 21.64
N LEU A 72 6.84 1.87 22.11
CA LEU A 72 7.31 2.22 23.44
C LEU A 72 6.98 3.69 23.66
N LYS A 73 6.10 3.97 24.63
CA LYS A 73 5.77 5.34 25.02
C LYS A 73 7.10 6.06 25.24
N GLN A 74 7.44 6.97 24.34
CA GLN A 74 8.51 7.92 24.58
C GLN A 74 7.96 8.92 25.60
N SER A 75 7.90 8.52 26.88
CA SER A 75 7.60 9.46 27.95
C SER A 75 8.82 10.35 28.11
N LEU A 76 8.76 11.54 27.53
CA LEU A 76 9.70 12.60 27.81
C LEU A 76 9.32 13.17 29.19
N ASP A 77 10.02 12.74 30.24
CA ASP A 77 9.83 13.31 31.58
C ASP A 77 10.52 14.68 31.62
N ILE A 78 9.78 15.70 31.18
CA ILE A 78 10.29 17.08 31.21
C ILE A 78 10.06 17.63 32.61
N SER A 79 11.15 17.86 33.35
CA SER A 79 11.11 18.57 34.63
C SER A 79 10.42 19.93 34.46
N SER A 80 9.43 20.23 35.30
CA SER A 80 8.76 21.54 35.35
C SER A 80 9.75 22.70 35.50
N SER A 81 10.85 22.47 36.23
CA SER A 81 11.94 23.44 36.40
C SER A 81 12.74 23.71 35.13
N PHE A 82 12.77 22.76 34.19
CA PHE A 82 13.39 22.93 32.87
C PHE A 82 12.53 23.83 31.99
N ILE A 83 11.21 23.61 31.96
CA ILE A 83 10.25 24.44 31.21
C ILE A 83 10.27 25.88 31.74
N GLN A 84 10.26 26.07 33.06
CA GLN A 84 10.32 27.41 33.66
C GLN A 84 11.61 28.15 33.31
N ARG A 85 12.76 27.46 33.34
CA ARG A 85 14.04 28.05 32.91
C ARG A 85 14.06 28.37 31.42
N ALA A 86 13.53 27.48 30.58
CA ALA A 86 13.42 27.73 29.15
C ALA A 86 12.54 28.95 28.87
N MET A 87 11.38 29.08 29.51
CA MET A 87 10.51 30.26 29.39
C MET A 87 11.19 31.55 29.85
N ALA A 88 11.97 31.51 30.93
CA ALA A 88 12.69 32.70 31.44
C ALA A 88 13.84 33.13 30.51
N LEU A 89 14.52 32.19 29.87
CA LEU A 89 15.66 32.45 28.98
C LEU A 89 15.25 32.70 27.52
N TRP A 90 14.07 32.24 27.10
CA TRP A 90 13.58 32.36 25.73
C TRP A 90 13.53 33.79 25.18
N PRO A 91 13.07 34.81 25.94
CA PRO A 91 13.07 36.20 25.48
C PRO A 91 14.50 36.73 25.22
N MET A 92 15.48 36.26 26.01
CA MET A 92 16.89 36.64 25.86
C MET A 92 17.55 36.01 24.63
N LEU A 93 17.08 34.83 24.21
CA LEU A 93 17.57 34.14 23.02
C LEU A 93 16.89 34.62 21.73
N THR A 94 15.66 35.11 21.82
CA THR A 94 14.87 35.60 20.67
C THR A 94 14.91 37.12 20.50
N GLY A 95 15.61 37.83 21.39
CA GLY A 95 15.80 39.29 21.30
C GLY A 95 14.51 40.11 21.42
N SER A 96 13.47 39.54 22.01
CA SER A 96 12.21 40.27 22.29
C SER A 96 12.23 40.72 23.75
N ALA A 97 12.64 41.98 23.95
CA ALA A 97 12.43 42.74 25.18
C ALA A 97 11.16 43.59 25.07
#